data_AF-A0A9W4WKU4-F1
#
_entry.id   AF-A0A9W4WKU4-F1
#
_cell.length_a   1.000
_cell.length_b   1.000
_cell.length_c   1.000
_cell.angle_alpha   90.00
_cell.angle_beta   90.00
_cell.angle_gamma   90.00
#
_symmetry.space_group_name_H-M   'P 1'
#
loop_
_entity.id
_entity.type
_entity.pdbx_description
1 polymer ?
#
loop_
_entity_poly.entity_id
_entity_poly.type
_entity_poly.pdbx_seq_one_letter_code
_entity_poly.pdbx_strand_id
1 'polypeptide(L)'
;MKSFFLSMVAAAAAGKVAAQVTGEAFGFAAGTTGGGDAEPQVPSSNEELVEWLTDSQPRTIMIDRLFDFLETGGSTDGTCCRDEKSYQCKDSSRHGQVYIGDDCGDMQKISCTYWNAPTRPIYVASNKSIVGVGESGVIRGKGFRMSHDVSNVIFQNIHITELNPEYIWGGDAISLGHR
;
A
#
# COMPACT_ATOMS: atom_id res chain seq x y z
N MET A 1 60.33 -0.15 28.30
CA MET A 1 59.51 0.76 27.47
C MET A 1 58.84 -0.07 26.38
N LYS A 2 57.54 -0.37 26.52
CA LYS A 2 56.73 -0.95 25.43
C LYS A 2 55.39 -0.22 25.45
N SER A 3 55.22 0.66 24.47
CA SER A 3 54.06 1.52 24.28
C SER A 3 52.88 0.66 23.80
N PHE A 4 51.76 0.71 24.52
CA PHE A 4 50.49 0.18 24.06
C PHE A 4 49.80 1.28 23.25
N PHE A 5 49.68 1.10 21.93
CA PHE A 5 48.77 1.90 21.11
C PHE A 5 47.45 1.14 21.00
N LEU A 6 46.42 1.62 21.70
CA LEU A 6 45.05 1.17 21.52
C LEU A 6 44.45 2.00 20.37
N SER A 7 44.27 1.39 19.20
CA SER A 7 43.60 2.03 18.08
C SER A 7 42.08 1.88 18.29
N MET A 8 41.41 2.99 18.62
CA MET A 8 39.95 3.03 18.76
C MET A 8 39.35 3.26 17.37
N VAL A 9 38.87 2.19 16.73
CA VAL A 9 38.07 2.29 15.51
C VAL A 9 36.65 2.68 15.91
N ALA A 10 36.31 3.96 15.78
CA ALA A 10 34.93 4.42 15.86
C ALA A 10 34.20 4.00 14.58
N ALA A 11 33.41 2.92 14.65
CA ALA A 11 32.46 2.59 13.60
C ALA A 11 31.35 3.64 13.61
N ALA A 12 31.36 4.55 12.63
CA ALA A 12 30.21 5.40 12.35
C ALA A 12 29.08 4.49 11.85
N ALA A 13 28.17 4.11 12.75
CA ALA A 13 26.87 3.61 12.34
C ALA A 13 26.16 4.78 11.66
N ALA A 14 26.15 4.78 10.32
CA ALA A 14 25.24 5.62 9.57
C ALA A 14 23.83 5.12 9.90
N GLY A 15 23.23 5.71 10.94
CA GLY A 15 21.83 5.50 11.24
C GLY A 15 21.07 5.88 9.97
N LYS A 16 20.40 4.91 9.35
CA LYS A 16 19.37 5.23 8.37
C LYS A 16 18.46 6.22 9.10
N VAL A 17 18.33 7.44 8.57
CA VAL A 17 17.34 8.39 9.10
C VAL A 17 16.01 7.68 8.94
N ALA A 18 15.49 7.14 10.03
CA ALA A 18 14.16 6.58 10.04
C ALA A 18 13.24 7.77 9.78
N ALA A 19 12.53 7.73 8.65
CA ALA A 19 11.53 8.76 8.43
C ALA A 19 10.50 8.65 9.56
N GLN A 20 10.01 9.78 10.02
CA GLN A 20 8.86 9.86 10.91
C GLN A 20 7.77 10.61 10.18
N VAL A 21 6.58 10.66 10.76
CA VAL A 21 5.56 11.60 10.30
C VAL A 21 6.18 13.01 10.35
N THR A 22 6.20 13.68 9.21
CA THR A 22 6.67 15.06 9.08
C THR A 22 5.49 16.01 9.02
N GLY A 23 5.57 17.10 9.78
CA GLY A 23 4.47 18.06 9.92
C GLY A 23 3.29 17.51 10.71
N GLU A 24 2.16 18.23 10.66
CA GLU A 24 0.93 17.90 11.39
C GLU A 24 -0.27 17.89 10.43
N ALA A 25 -1.24 17.03 10.71
CA ALA A 25 -2.50 17.03 9.97
C ALA A 25 -3.27 18.33 10.23
N PHE A 26 -3.87 18.91 9.19
CA PHE A 26 -4.71 20.12 9.28
C PHE A 26 -6.15 19.81 8.85
N GLY A 27 -7.06 20.77 9.05
CA GLY A 27 -8.47 20.63 8.70
C GLY A 27 -9.23 19.68 9.63
N PHE A 28 -10.17 18.90 9.10
CA PHE A 28 -11.02 18.02 9.92
C PHE A 28 -10.26 16.90 10.64
N ALA A 29 -9.09 16.50 10.12
CA ALA A 29 -8.25 15.47 10.73
C ALA A 29 -7.16 16.06 11.66
N ALA A 30 -7.23 17.35 11.99
CA ALA A 30 -6.28 17.96 12.92
C ALA A 30 -6.29 17.23 14.28
N GLY A 31 -5.09 17.00 14.83
CA GLY A 31 -4.92 16.21 16.05
C GLY A 31 -4.74 14.70 15.83
N THR A 32 -4.75 14.21 14.58
CA THR A 32 -4.36 12.82 14.28
C THR A 32 -2.88 12.61 14.61
N THR A 33 -2.59 11.56 15.38
CA THR A 33 -1.22 11.21 15.83
C THR A 33 -0.69 9.91 15.21
N GLY A 34 -1.56 9.09 14.62
CA GLY A 34 -1.19 7.79 14.05
C GLY A 34 -0.61 6.87 15.12
N GLY A 35 0.60 6.36 14.88
CA GLY A 35 1.38 5.58 15.84
C GLY A 35 1.91 6.36 17.05
N GLY A 36 1.74 7.69 17.08
CA GLY A 36 2.24 8.55 18.14
C GLY A 36 3.77 8.49 18.27
N ASP A 37 4.27 8.33 19.49
CA ASP A 37 5.70 8.27 19.81
C ASP A 37 6.30 6.85 19.64
N ALA A 38 5.58 5.92 19.01
CA ALA A 38 6.10 4.59 18.72
C ALA A 38 7.39 4.68 17.88
N GLU A 39 8.44 3.98 18.32
CA GLU A 39 9.72 3.95 17.61
C GLU A 39 9.50 3.47 16.17
N PRO A 40 10.08 4.14 15.15
CA PRO A 40 9.94 3.70 13.76
C PRO A 40 10.50 2.30 13.53
N GLN A 41 9.71 1.43 12.91
CA GLN A 41 10.09 0.04 12.61
C GLN A 41 9.97 -0.24 11.12
N VAL A 42 10.92 -1.00 10.56
CA VAL A 42 10.92 -1.40 9.16
C VAL A 42 10.53 -2.89 9.07
N PRO A 43 9.41 -3.24 8.42
CA PRO A 43 9.05 -4.64 8.22
C PRO A 43 10.07 -5.32 7.30
N SER A 44 10.49 -6.52 7.67
CA SER A 44 11.42 -7.36 6.94
C SER A 44 10.75 -8.13 5.80
N SER A 45 9.43 -8.34 5.84
CA SER A 45 8.67 -9.05 4.81
C SER A 45 7.24 -8.51 4.61
N ASN A 46 6.57 -8.99 3.57
CA ASN A 46 5.16 -8.72 3.31
C ASN A 46 4.27 -9.20 4.47
N GLU A 47 4.58 -10.36 5.05
CA GLU A 47 3.84 -10.96 6.16
C GLU A 47 3.95 -10.10 7.42
N GLU A 48 5.17 -9.66 7.76
CA GLU A 48 5.39 -8.78 8.91
C GLU A 48 4.72 -7.41 8.72
N LEU A 49 4.75 -6.86 7.50
CA LEU A 49 4.01 -5.65 7.18
C LEU A 49 2.50 -5.83 7.42
N VAL A 50 1.92 -6.93 6.95
CA VAL A 50 0.48 -7.22 7.16
C VAL A 50 0.18 -7.43 8.64
N GLU A 51 1.03 -8.16 9.38
CA GLU A 51 0.89 -8.36 10.83
C GLU A 51 0.85 -7.02 11.56
N TRP A 52 1.84 -6.16 11.32
CA TRP A 52 1.94 -4.86 11.98
C TRP A 52 0.81 -3.90 11.59
N LEU A 53 0.30 -3.97 10.37
CA LEU A 53 -0.84 -3.16 9.95
C LEU A 53 -2.15 -3.60 10.60
N THR A 54 -2.28 -4.89 10.91
CA THR A 54 -3.53 -5.50 11.38
C THR A 54 -3.61 -5.65 12.90
N ASP A 55 -2.49 -5.56 13.62
CA ASP A 55 -2.49 -5.69 15.07
C ASP A 55 -3.07 -4.47 15.82
N SER A 56 -3.27 -4.64 17.13
CA SER A 56 -3.81 -3.59 17.99
C SER A 56 -2.76 -2.61 18.55
N GLN A 57 -1.48 -2.80 18.26
CA GLN A 57 -0.42 -1.97 18.83
C GLN A 57 -0.30 -0.64 18.07
N PRO A 58 -0.10 0.50 18.75
CA PRO A 58 0.32 1.72 18.07
C PRO A 58 1.67 1.49 17.38
N ARG A 59 1.79 1.82 16.09
CA ARG A 59 3.02 1.59 15.32
C ARG A 59 3.35 2.72 14.35
N THR A 60 4.64 2.99 14.22
CA THR A 60 5.22 3.78 13.14
C THR A 60 5.95 2.85 12.19
N ILE A 61 5.34 2.54 11.06
CA ILE A 61 5.76 1.53 10.08
C ILE A 61 6.42 2.22 8.90
N MET A 62 7.68 1.83 8.66
CA MET A 62 8.54 2.42 7.65
C MET A 62 8.58 1.59 6.38
N ILE A 63 8.11 2.17 5.29
CA ILE A 63 8.16 1.55 3.96
C ILE A 63 9.45 2.03 3.27
N ASP A 64 10.53 1.26 3.41
CA ASP A 64 11.87 1.63 2.92
C ASP A 64 12.25 0.98 1.58
N ARG A 65 11.34 0.20 1.00
CA ARG A 65 11.51 -0.56 -0.24
C ARG A 65 10.15 -0.85 -0.88
N LEU A 66 10.21 -1.51 -2.03
CA LEU A 66 9.07 -2.17 -2.63
C LEU A 66 8.61 -3.36 -1.78
N PHE A 67 7.35 -3.33 -1.34
CA PHE A 67 6.61 -4.52 -0.90
C PHE A 67 5.66 -4.93 -2.03
N ASP A 68 6.00 -6.03 -2.71
CA ASP A 68 5.26 -6.52 -3.87
C ASP A 68 4.29 -7.64 -3.48
N PHE A 69 3.00 -7.38 -3.61
CA PHE A 69 1.91 -8.30 -3.33
C PHE A 69 1.22 -8.81 -4.59
N LEU A 70 1.57 -8.33 -5.79
CA LEU A 70 0.71 -8.48 -6.99
C LEU A 70 0.28 -9.92 -7.26
N GLU A 71 1.24 -10.84 -7.24
CA GLU A 71 0.99 -12.25 -7.54
C GLU A 71 0.59 -13.07 -6.30
N THR A 72 0.52 -12.44 -5.14
CA THR A 72 0.10 -13.12 -3.90
C THR A 72 -1.37 -13.56 -4.04
N GLY A 73 -1.64 -14.85 -3.83
CA GLY A 73 -2.97 -15.42 -4.07
C GLY A 73 -3.32 -15.71 -5.53
N GLY A 74 -2.35 -15.61 -6.45
CA GLY A 74 -2.47 -16.02 -7.85
C GLY A 74 -3.42 -15.15 -8.67
N SER A 75 -3.74 -15.63 -9.88
CA SER A 75 -4.69 -14.99 -10.79
C SER A 75 -5.99 -15.78 -10.91
N THR A 76 -7.02 -15.13 -11.45
CA THR A 76 -8.29 -15.76 -11.81
C THR A 76 -8.62 -15.49 -13.26
N ASP A 77 -8.87 -16.56 -14.00
CA ASP A 77 -9.49 -16.52 -15.31
C ASP A 77 -11.00 -16.41 -15.12
N GLY A 78 -11.59 -15.40 -15.72
CA GLY A 78 -12.99 -15.08 -15.52
C GLY A 78 -13.64 -14.46 -16.74
N THR A 79 -14.79 -13.87 -16.49
CA THR A 79 -15.51 -13.07 -17.47
C THR A 79 -15.43 -11.61 -17.08
N CYS A 80 -15.27 -10.76 -18.09
CA CYS A 80 -15.38 -9.32 -17.98
C CYS A 80 -16.39 -8.78 -19.00
N CYS A 81 -16.82 -7.55 -18.77
CA CYS A 81 -17.69 -6.80 -19.65
C CYS A 81 -16.94 -5.59 -20.22
N ARG A 82 -17.00 -5.44 -21.54
CA ARG A 82 -16.37 -4.36 -22.28
C ARG A 82 -17.43 -3.48 -22.92
N ASP A 83 -17.47 -2.22 -22.53
CA ASP A 83 -18.25 -1.20 -23.23
C ASP A 83 -17.42 -0.63 -24.39
N GLU A 84 -17.83 -0.92 -25.63
CA GLU A 84 -17.14 -0.43 -26.83
C GLU A 84 -17.02 1.09 -26.89
N LYS A 85 -17.94 1.83 -26.24
CA LYS A 85 -17.91 3.30 -26.26
C LYS A 85 -16.79 3.88 -25.40
N SER A 86 -16.54 3.26 -24.25
CA SER A 86 -15.52 3.72 -23.29
C SER A 86 -14.18 3.00 -23.44
N TYR A 87 -14.18 1.81 -24.05
CA TYR A 87 -12.95 1.05 -24.32
C TYR A 87 -12.10 1.68 -25.43
N GLN A 88 -12.72 2.24 -26.46
CA GLN A 88 -12.00 2.83 -27.59
C GLN A 88 -11.56 4.27 -27.30
N CYS A 89 -10.26 4.48 -27.17
CA CYS A 89 -9.68 5.81 -27.02
C CYS A 89 -9.43 6.46 -28.40
N LYS A 90 -9.38 7.80 -28.43
CA LYS A 90 -8.96 8.56 -29.65
C LYS A 90 -7.58 8.14 -30.15
N ASP A 91 -6.70 7.82 -29.21
CA ASP A 91 -5.40 7.26 -29.46
C ASP A 91 -5.51 5.73 -29.39
N SER A 92 -5.34 5.08 -30.53
CA SER A 92 -5.50 3.64 -30.69
C SER A 92 -4.43 2.81 -29.97
N SER A 93 -3.39 3.43 -29.41
CA SER A 93 -2.41 2.73 -28.55
C SER A 93 -2.91 2.55 -27.12
N ARG A 94 -4.04 3.16 -26.76
CA ARG A 94 -4.64 3.12 -25.43
C ARG A 94 -6.02 2.51 -25.48
N HIS A 95 -6.38 1.83 -24.41
CA HIS A 95 -7.72 1.27 -24.22
C HIS A 95 -8.27 1.71 -22.87
N GLY A 96 -9.60 1.82 -22.79
CA GLY A 96 -10.30 1.97 -21.52
C GLY A 96 -10.26 0.69 -20.69
N GLN A 97 -10.71 0.79 -19.45
CA GLN A 97 -10.80 -0.35 -18.53
C GLN A 97 -11.98 -1.25 -18.90
N VAL A 98 -11.89 -2.53 -18.53
CA VAL A 98 -13.00 -3.49 -18.64
C VAL A 98 -13.53 -3.85 -17.25
N TYR A 99 -14.81 -4.14 -17.14
CA TYR A 99 -15.46 -4.45 -15.87
C TYR A 99 -15.32 -5.94 -15.55
N ILE A 100 -14.82 -6.30 -14.37
CA ILE A 100 -14.84 -7.70 -13.90
C ILE A 100 -16.27 -8.08 -13.54
N GLY A 101 -16.81 -9.11 -14.19
CA GLY A 101 -18.15 -9.63 -13.92
C GLY A 101 -18.77 -10.37 -15.10
N ASP A 102 -19.84 -11.11 -14.82
CA ASP A 102 -20.54 -11.96 -15.78
C ASP A 102 -21.88 -11.39 -16.26
N ASP A 103 -22.45 -10.45 -15.51
CA ASP A 103 -23.59 -9.62 -15.89
C ASP A 103 -23.12 -8.35 -16.61
N CYS A 104 -23.28 -8.34 -17.93
CA CYS A 104 -22.80 -7.26 -18.79
C CYS A 104 -23.89 -6.30 -19.26
N GLY A 105 -25.18 -6.57 -18.99
CA GLY A 105 -26.27 -5.86 -19.66
C GLY A 105 -26.05 -5.81 -21.18
N ASP A 106 -25.95 -4.60 -21.74
CA ASP A 106 -25.71 -4.35 -23.17
C ASP A 106 -24.22 -4.37 -23.58
N MET A 107 -23.29 -4.51 -22.64
CA MET A 107 -21.85 -4.55 -22.91
C MET A 107 -21.42 -5.90 -23.48
N GLN A 108 -20.28 -5.91 -24.17
CA GLN A 108 -19.73 -7.16 -24.71
C GLN A 108 -19.13 -8.02 -23.60
N LYS A 109 -19.55 -9.29 -23.55
CA LYS A 109 -18.94 -10.31 -22.68
C LYS A 109 -17.62 -10.82 -23.29
N ILE A 110 -16.54 -10.76 -22.52
CA ILE A 110 -15.18 -11.18 -22.94
C ILE A 110 -14.51 -12.03 -21.86
N SER A 111 -13.49 -12.82 -22.22
CA SER A 111 -12.62 -13.48 -21.24
C SER A 111 -11.58 -12.49 -20.71
N CYS A 112 -11.20 -12.63 -19.45
CA CYS A 112 -10.15 -11.82 -18.82
C CYS A 112 -9.42 -12.61 -17.73
N THR A 113 -8.21 -12.15 -17.39
CA THR A 113 -7.39 -12.71 -16.31
C THR A 113 -6.88 -11.58 -15.43
N TYR A 114 -7.18 -11.62 -14.14
CA TYR A 114 -6.78 -10.56 -13.19
C TYR A 114 -6.11 -11.16 -11.95
N TRP A 115 -5.28 -10.35 -11.28
CA TRP A 115 -4.61 -10.76 -10.04
C TRP A 115 -5.57 -10.71 -8.85
N ASN A 116 -5.47 -11.68 -7.95
CA ASN A 116 -6.36 -11.78 -6.78
C ASN A 116 -5.94 -10.87 -5.61
N ALA A 117 -4.67 -10.50 -5.50
CA ALA A 117 -4.22 -9.64 -4.39
C ALA A 117 -4.84 -8.24 -4.41
N PRO A 118 -4.89 -7.52 -5.56
CA PRO A 118 -5.49 -6.19 -5.60
C PRO A 118 -6.97 -6.13 -5.19
N THR A 119 -7.74 -7.21 -5.40
CA THR A 119 -9.16 -7.28 -5.03
C THR A 119 -9.39 -7.53 -3.53
N ARG A 120 -8.32 -7.79 -2.77
CA ARG A 120 -8.34 -8.09 -1.34
C ARG A 120 -7.46 -7.08 -0.60
N PRO A 121 -8.00 -6.00 -0.02
CA PRO A 121 -7.16 -5.00 0.65
C PRO A 121 -6.51 -5.55 1.92
N ILE A 122 -5.44 -4.90 2.39
CA ILE A 122 -4.93 -5.06 3.75
C ILE A 122 -5.84 -4.27 4.69
N TYR A 123 -6.40 -4.92 5.70
CA TYR A 123 -7.12 -4.22 6.76
C TYR A 123 -6.12 -3.51 7.67
N VAL A 124 -6.32 -2.22 7.89
CA VAL A 124 -5.45 -1.42 8.77
C VAL A 124 -6.21 -1.15 10.06
N ALA A 125 -5.58 -1.48 11.18
CA ALA A 125 -6.10 -1.21 12.51
C ALA A 125 -5.85 0.26 12.94
N SER A 126 -6.44 0.67 14.05
CA SER A 126 -6.23 2.01 14.60
C SER A 126 -4.79 2.27 15.04
N ASN A 127 -4.44 3.55 15.18
CA ASN A 127 -3.16 4.05 15.72
C ASN A 127 -1.94 3.59 14.89
N LYS A 128 -1.99 3.83 13.58
CA LYS A 128 -0.91 3.46 12.65
C LYS A 128 -0.37 4.68 11.94
N SER A 129 0.95 4.79 11.85
CA SER A 129 1.64 5.70 10.94
C SER A 129 2.36 4.87 9.90
N ILE A 130 1.96 4.96 8.63
CA ILE A 130 2.58 4.27 7.49
C ILE A 130 3.34 5.33 6.69
N VAL A 131 4.67 5.29 6.75
CA VAL A 131 5.53 6.36 6.24
C VAL A 131 6.58 5.79 5.29
N GLY A 132 6.66 6.31 4.06
CA GLY A 132 7.72 5.91 3.14
C GLY A 132 9.05 6.61 3.42
N VAL A 133 10.16 5.89 3.21
CA VAL A 133 11.52 6.42 3.41
C VAL A 133 12.08 6.93 2.08
N GLY A 134 12.32 8.23 2.00
CA GLY A 134 12.83 8.87 0.78
C GLY A 134 11.89 8.64 -0.41
N GLU A 135 12.42 8.12 -1.51
CA GLU A 135 11.67 7.81 -2.73
C GLU A 135 11.37 6.30 -2.89
N SER A 136 11.72 5.48 -1.90
CA SER A 136 11.70 4.01 -2.01
C SER A 136 10.39 3.37 -1.54
N GLY A 137 9.51 4.12 -0.88
CA GLY A 137 8.31 3.60 -0.22
C GLY A 137 7.21 3.21 -1.20
N VAL A 138 7.19 1.94 -1.64
CA VAL A 138 6.22 1.45 -2.65
C VAL A 138 5.50 0.20 -2.16
N ILE A 139 4.18 0.22 -2.29
CA ILE A 139 3.30 -0.94 -2.14
C ILE A 139 2.75 -1.26 -3.52
N ARG A 140 2.99 -2.48 -4.02
CA ARG A 140 2.53 -2.91 -5.34
C ARG A 140 1.53 -4.04 -5.19
N GLY A 141 0.42 -3.96 -5.92
CA GLY A 141 -0.53 -5.07 -6.02
C GLY A 141 -1.47 -5.26 -4.84
N LYS A 142 -1.53 -4.32 -3.90
CA LYS A 142 -2.51 -4.34 -2.80
C LYS A 142 -2.80 -2.94 -2.27
N GLY A 143 -4.07 -2.67 -1.98
CA GLY A 143 -4.50 -1.45 -1.29
C GLY A 143 -4.77 -1.66 0.19
N PHE A 144 -5.26 -0.61 0.84
CA PHE A 144 -5.56 -0.56 2.27
C PHE A 144 -7.05 -0.29 2.51
N ARG A 145 -7.59 -0.93 3.55
CA ARG A 145 -8.96 -0.69 4.01
C ARG A 145 -8.98 -0.38 5.49
N MET A 146 -9.60 0.74 5.84
CA MET A 146 -9.95 1.06 7.23
C MET A 146 -11.47 0.96 7.32
N SER A 147 -11.92 -0.09 7.99
CA SER A 147 -13.34 -0.40 8.16
C SER A 147 -13.81 -0.14 9.59
N HIS A 148 -15.12 0.07 9.74
CA HIS A 148 -15.78 0.24 11.03
C HIS A 148 -15.22 1.43 11.83
N ASP A 149 -14.83 1.19 13.09
CA ASP A 149 -14.40 2.19 14.07
C ASP A 149 -12.88 2.43 14.04
N VAL A 150 -12.20 1.98 12.98
CA VAL A 150 -10.78 2.28 12.78
C VAL A 150 -10.59 3.79 12.70
N SER A 151 -9.65 4.29 13.50
CA SER A 151 -9.38 5.71 13.65
C SER A 151 -7.90 5.95 13.93
N ASN A 152 -7.48 7.21 13.80
CA ASN A 152 -6.13 7.65 14.09
C ASN A 152 -5.06 6.92 13.23
N VAL A 153 -5.16 7.07 11.90
CA VAL A 153 -4.22 6.48 10.94
C VAL A 153 -3.61 7.57 10.07
N ILE A 154 -2.30 7.50 9.85
CA ILE A 154 -1.54 8.40 8.98
C ILE A 154 -0.92 7.58 7.86
N PHE A 155 -1.18 7.97 6.61
CA PHE A 155 -0.39 7.56 5.45
C PHE A 155 0.39 8.76 4.95
N GLN A 156 1.71 8.64 4.84
CA GLN A 156 2.56 9.73 4.36
C GLN A 156 3.68 9.20 3.46
N ASN A 157 3.89 9.86 2.32
CA ASN A 157 5.03 9.60 1.43
C ASN A 157 5.13 8.13 0.94
N ILE A 158 4.01 7.51 0.58
CA ILE A 158 4.01 6.16 -0.02
C ILE A 158 3.42 6.18 -1.42
N HIS A 159 3.88 5.27 -2.27
CA HIS A 159 3.25 4.95 -3.55
C HIS A 159 2.46 3.64 -3.43
N ILE A 160 1.22 3.64 -3.93
CA ILE A 160 0.39 2.44 -4.07
C ILE A 160 0.16 2.23 -5.56
N THR A 161 0.58 1.09 -6.09
CA THR A 161 0.69 0.87 -7.55
C THR A 161 0.16 -0.50 -7.99
N GLU A 162 -0.10 -0.63 -9.28
CA GLU A 162 -0.43 -1.90 -9.96
C GLU A 162 -1.63 -2.64 -9.35
N LEU A 163 -2.74 -1.94 -9.16
CA LEU A 163 -3.99 -2.53 -8.68
C LEU A 163 -4.89 -2.93 -9.85
N ASN A 164 -4.44 -3.92 -10.63
CA ASN A 164 -5.19 -4.40 -11.81
C ASN A 164 -5.65 -3.23 -12.72
N PRO A 165 -4.74 -2.38 -13.23
CA PRO A 165 -5.09 -1.11 -13.87
C PRO A 165 -6.03 -1.23 -15.07
N GLU A 166 -6.06 -2.40 -15.72
CA GLU A 166 -6.95 -2.72 -16.85
C GLU A 166 -8.41 -2.95 -16.43
N TYR A 167 -8.69 -3.11 -15.15
CA TYR A 167 -9.95 -3.68 -14.66
C TYR A 167 -10.69 -2.77 -13.68
N ILE A 168 -11.93 -2.41 -14.00
CA ILE A 168 -12.89 -1.89 -13.02
C ILE A 168 -13.21 -3.01 -12.03
N TRP A 169 -13.29 -2.66 -10.74
CA TRP A 169 -13.33 -3.60 -9.61
C TRP A 169 -12.07 -4.43 -9.43
N GLY A 170 -10.99 -4.08 -10.13
CA GLY A 170 -9.69 -4.72 -10.02
C GLY A 170 -9.00 -4.50 -8.68
N GLY A 171 -9.30 -3.40 -7.98
CA GLY A 171 -8.80 -3.10 -6.64
C GLY A 171 -8.87 -1.61 -6.31
N ASP A 172 -9.03 -1.31 -5.03
CA ASP A 172 -9.01 0.06 -4.51
C ASP A 172 -7.70 0.32 -3.75
N ALA A 173 -7.09 1.49 -3.94
CA ALA A 173 -5.83 1.83 -3.27
C ALA A 173 -6.03 2.13 -1.78
N ILE A 174 -7.00 2.99 -1.45
CA ILE A 174 -7.36 3.36 -0.08
C ILE A 174 -8.89 3.39 0.01
N SER A 175 -9.45 2.52 0.85
CA SER A 175 -10.88 2.46 1.14
C SER A 175 -11.14 2.88 2.58
N LEU A 176 -11.95 3.92 2.76
CA LEU A 176 -12.49 4.38 4.05
C LEU A 176 -14.00 4.11 4.05
N GLY A 177 -14.50 3.20 4.89
CA GLY A 177 -15.94 2.92 4.87
C GLY A 177 -16.43 1.86 5.85
N HIS A 178 -17.76 1.75 5.96
CA HIS A 178 -18.42 0.95 6.99
C HIS A 178 -18.77 -0.49 6.60
N ARG A 179 -18.45 -0.91 5.37
CA ARG A 179 -18.71 -2.26 4.87
C ARG A 179 -17.42 -3.06 4.72
#